data_AF-A1VPT3-F1
#
_entry.id   AF-A1VPT3-F1
#
_cell.length_a   1.000
_cell.length_b   1.000
_cell.length_c   1.000
_cell.angle_alpha   90.00
_cell.angle_beta   90.00
_cell.angle_gamma   90.00
#
_symmetry.space_group_name_H-M   'P 1'
#
loop_
_entity.id
_entity.type
_entity.pdbx_description
1 polymer ?
#
loop_
_entity_poly.entity_id
_entity_poly.type
_entity_poly.pdbx_seq_one_letter_code
_entity_poly.pdbx_strand_id
1 'polypeptide(L)'
;MSAAAPGYFMDWDGNIRSTDDPGGNYLCDVDRGARYVGVTTQSGALVHEATFYKDLAAIEKAGLKGAVVPGSHPWGKEGAA
;
A
#
# COMPACT_ATOMS: atom_id res chain seq x y z
N MET A 1 10.09 -16.11 -12.09
CA MET A 1 9.56 -15.21 -11.05
C MET A 1 8.10 -15.55 -10.85
N SER A 2 7.72 -16.25 -9.77
CA SER A 2 6.29 -16.40 -9.47
C SER A 2 5.76 -15.04 -9.07
N ALA A 3 4.82 -14.48 -9.84
CA ALA A 3 4.05 -13.32 -9.42
C ALA A 3 3.25 -13.74 -8.18
N ALA A 4 3.77 -13.41 -7.00
CA ALA A 4 3.06 -13.65 -5.77
C ALA A 4 1.78 -12.79 -5.79
N ALA A 5 0.62 -13.39 -5.51
CA ALA A 5 -0.67 -12.71 -5.70
C ALA A 5 -0.70 -11.33 -5.00
N PRO A 6 -1.21 -10.27 -5.64
CA PRO A 6 -1.27 -8.92 -5.07
C PRO A 6 -1.90 -8.92 -3.67
N GLY A 7 -1.44 -8.01 -2.81
CA GLY A 7 -2.11 -7.69 -1.55
C GLY A 7 -2.45 -6.22 -1.45
N TYR A 8 -2.91 -5.83 -0.26
CA TYR A 8 -3.41 -4.50 0.04
C TYR A 8 -2.79 -3.96 1.32
N PHE A 9 -2.74 -2.65 1.41
CA PHE A 9 -2.34 -1.92 2.61
C PHE A 9 -3.10 -0.59 2.69
N MET A 10 -3.10 0.02 3.86
CA MET A 10 -3.63 1.37 4.05
C MET A 10 -2.48 2.39 4.00
N ASP A 11 -2.63 3.42 3.17
CA ASP A 11 -1.69 4.54 3.10
C ASP A 11 -1.87 5.51 4.29
N TRP A 12 -0.99 6.51 4.39
CA TRP A 12 -1.06 7.52 5.45
C TRP A 12 -2.28 8.45 5.34
N ASP A 13 -2.96 8.49 4.19
CA ASP A 13 -4.19 9.26 3.96
C ASP A 13 -5.45 8.45 4.26
N GLY A 14 -5.31 7.16 4.63
CA GLY A 14 -6.41 6.25 4.91
C GLY A 14 -7.00 5.56 3.68
N ASN A 15 -6.38 5.68 2.50
CA ASN A 15 -6.79 4.94 1.31
C ASN A 15 -6.23 3.52 1.33
N ILE A 16 -6.98 2.58 0.76
CA ILE A 16 -6.52 1.21 0.54
C ILE A 16 -5.88 1.15 -0.85
N ARG A 17 -4.63 0.69 -0.91
CA ARG A 17 -3.84 0.58 -2.14
C ARG A 17 -3.40 -0.86 -2.39
N SER A 18 -3.15 -1.18 -3.66
CA SER A 18 -2.56 -2.45 -4.09
C SER A 18 -1.05 -2.43 -3.91
N THR A 19 -0.46 -3.56 -3.50
CA THR A 19 1.01 -3.72 -3.50
C THR A 19 1.62 -3.73 -4.89
N ASP A 20 0.83 -4.05 -5.92
CA ASP A 20 1.31 -4.13 -7.31
C ASP A 20 1.17 -2.79 -8.06
N ASP A 21 0.30 -1.92 -7.57
CA ASP A 21 0.08 -0.58 -8.11
C ASP A 21 -0.14 0.42 -6.96
N PRO A 22 0.91 0.74 -6.19
CA PRO A 22 0.79 1.69 -5.08
C PRO A 22 0.57 3.13 -5.57
N GLY A 23 0.87 3.43 -6.84
CA GLY A 23 0.80 4.79 -7.37
C GLY A 23 1.97 5.69 -6.93
N GLY A 24 1.98 6.92 -7.42
CA GLY A 24 2.97 7.94 -7.00
C GLY A 24 4.42 7.65 -7.39
N ASN A 25 4.67 6.76 -8.37
CA ASN A 25 6.00 6.25 -8.72
C ASN A 25 6.72 5.52 -7.56
N TYR A 26 5.97 4.97 -6.61
CA TYR A 26 6.52 4.16 -5.55
C TYR A 26 6.55 2.66 -5.89
N LEU A 27 7.32 1.91 -5.11
CA LEU A 27 7.41 0.46 -5.13
C LEU A 27 7.02 -0.11 -3.76
N CYS A 28 6.56 -1.35 -3.71
CA CYS A 28 6.31 -2.06 -2.46
C CYS A 28 7.30 -3.20 -2.26
N ASP A 29 8.00 -3.18 -1.12
CA ASP A 29 8.69 -4.33 -0.56
C ASP A 29 7.73 -5.02 0.43
N VAL A 30 7.48 -6.31 0.25
CA VAL A 30 6.41 -7.02 0.97
C VAL A 30 6.98 -8.24 1.67
N ASP A 31 6.95 -8.21 3.00
CA ASP A 31 7.18 -9.39 3.83
C ASP A 31 5.84 -9.96 4.32
N ARG A 32 5.42 -11.06 3.69
CA ARG A 32 4.17 -11.73 4.03
C ARG A 32 4.21 -12.46 5.37
N GLY A 33 5.38 -12.91 5.81
CA GLY A 33 5.57 -13.59 7.09
C GLY A 33 5.43 -12.62 8.26
N ALA A 34 6.04 -11.43 8.11
CA ALA A 34 5.92 -10.33 9.07
C ALA A 34 4.63 -9.52 8.91
N ARG A 35 3.86 -9.76 7.83
CA ARG A 35 2.69 -8.95 7.43
C ARG A 35 3.03 -7.47 7.26
N TYR A 36 4.12 -7.20 6.57
CA TYR A 36 4.70 -5.87 6.40
C TYR A 36 4.68 -5.44 4.93
N VAL A 37 4.45 -4.14 4.71
CA VAL A 37 4.65 -3.46 3.44
C VAL A 37 5.53 -2.24 3.68
N GLY A 38 6.70 -2.22 3.06
CA GLY A 38 7.55 -1.04 2.95
C GLY A 38 7.35 -0.38 1.60
N VAL A 39 6.84 0.84 1.58
CA VAL A 39 6.69 1.63 0.36
C VAL A 39 7.97 2.45 0.17
N THR A 40 8.60 2.31 -0.99
CA THR A 40 9.87 2.96 -1.30
C THR A 40 9.78 3.82 -2.55
N THR A 41 10.61 4.85 -2.63
CA THR A 41 10.93 5.55 -3.89
C THR A 41 11.56 4.58 -4.90
N GLN A 42 11.59 4.95 -6.18
CA GLN A 42 12.31 4.16 -7.19
C GLN A 42 13.80 4.00 -6.90
N SER A 43 14.39 4.91 -6.11
CA SER A 43 15.78 4.83 -5.63
C SER A 43 15.98 3.95 -4.38
N GLY A 44 14.91 3.37 -3.82
CA GLY A 44 14.96 2.47 -2.67
C GLY A 44 14.85 3.14 -1.29
N ALA A 45 14.65 4.46 -1.21
CA ALA A 45 14.41 5.12 0.07
C ALA A 45 12.98 4.81 0.58
N LEU A 46 12.86 4.35 1.82
CA LEU A 46 11.59 4.05 2.49
C LEU A 46 10.82 5.34 2.82
N VAL A 47 9.54 5.39 2.46
CA VAL A 47 8.66 6.56 2.64
C VAL A 47 7.39 6.25 3.43
N HIS A 48 6.95 5.00 3.46
CA HIS A 48 5.79 4.57 4.26
C HIS A 48 5.91 3.12 4.67
N GLU A 49 5.40 2.83 5.86
CA GLU A 49 5.32 1.48 6.39
C GLU A 49 3.87 1.16 6.70
N ALA A 50 3.41 -0.02 6.28
CA ALA A 50 2.05 -0.44 6.50
C ALA A 50 1.95 -1.93 6.81
N THR A 51 0.79 -2.32 7.32
CA THR A 51 0.44 -3.74 7.49
C THR A 51 -0.02 -4.33 6.15
N PHE A 52 0.51 -5.50 5.81
CA PHE A 52 0.07 -6.28 4.66
C PHE A 52 -1.23 -7.02 4.96
N TYR A 53 -2.16 -6.92 4.02
CA TYR A 53 -3.41 -7.67 3.99
C TYR A 53 -3.50 -8.41 2.66
N LYS A 54 -3.78 -9.71 2.73
CA LYS A 54 -3.81 -10.57 1.54
C LYS A 54 -4.96 -10.26 0.57
N ASP A 55 -6.04 -9.66 1.06
CA ASP A 55 -7.27 -9.35 0.33
C ASP A 55 -8.06 -8.26 1.06
N LEU A 56 -9.09 -7.71 0.41
CA LEU A 56 -9.96 -6.70 1.00
C LEU A 56 -10.78 -7.24 2.18
N ALA A 57 -11.12 -8.54 2.19
CA ALA A 57 -11.81 -9.16 3.32
C ALA A 57 -10.96 -9.13 4.61
N ALA A 58 -9.63 -9.26 4.48
CA ALA A 58 -8.70 -9.12 5.62
C ALA A 58 -8.61 -7.67 6.12
N ILE A 59 -8.74 -6.67 5.23
CA ILE A 59 -8.84 -5.26 5.59
C ILE A 59 -10.13 -5.01 6.39
N GLU A 60 -11.27 -5.48 5.87
CA GLU A 60 -12.57 -5.36 6.54
C GLU A 60 -12.59 -6.05 7.91
N LYS A 61 -12.04 -7.26 8.00
CA LYS A 61 -11.89 -8.00 9.27
C LYS A 61 -11.04 -7.24 10.29
N ALA A 62 -10.08 -6.44 9.82
CA ALA A 62 -9.26 -5.58 10.68
C ALA A 62 -9.97 -4.28 11.08
N GLY A 63 -11.19 -4.03 10.60
CA GLY A 63 -11.99 -2.85 10.95
C GLY A 63 -11.58 -1.57 10.24
N LEU A 64 -10.74 -1.67 9.20
CA LEU A 64 -10.27 -0.53 8.41
C LEU A 64 -11.33 -0.12 7.38
N LYS A 65 -11.61 1.20 7.29
CA LYS A 65 -12.72 1.77 6.49
C LYS A 65 -12.26 2.71 5.36
N GLY A 66 -11.14 2.40 4.72
CA GLY A 66 -10.60 3.20 3.63
C GLY A 66 -11.31 2.97 2.29
N ALA A 67 -11.19 3.92 1.37
CA ALA A 67 -11.58 3.71 -0.03
C ALA A 67 -10.47 2.98 -0.78
N VAL A 68 -10.83 1.99 -1.62
CA VAL A 68 -9.86 1.37 -2.54
C VAL A 68 -9.61 2.36 -3.68
N VAL A 69 -8.34 2.72 -3.90
CA VAL A 69 -7.95 3.68 -4.93
C VAL A 69 -6.99 3.05 -5.95
N PRO A 70 -7.08 3.42 -7.25
CA PRO A 70 -6.10 3.00 -8.25
C PRO A 70 -4.76 3.73 -8.06
N GLY A 71 -3.67 3.24 -8.64
CA GLY A 71 -2.36 3.91 -8.54
C GLY A 71 -2.30 5.28 -9.20
N SER A 72 -3.26 5.64 -10.05
CA SER A 72 -3.43 7.01 -10.56
C SER A 72 -3.92 7.99 -9.48
N HIS A 73 -4.43 7.52 -8.34
CA HIS A 73 -4.84 8.38 -7.25
C HIS A 73 -3.60 8.97 -6.57
N PRO A 74 -3.51 10.30 -6.44
CA PRO A 74 -2.33 10.97 -5.87
C PRO A 74 -2.07 10.49 -4.45
N TRP A 75 -0.81 10.58 -4.04
CA TRP A 75 -0.41 10.43 -2.64
C TRP A 75 -0.37 11.80 -1.99
N GLY A 76 -0.79 11.87 -0.73
CA GLY A 76 -0.88 13.12 0.02
C GLY A 76 -2.11 13.95 -0.37
N LYS A 77 -2.50 14.86 0.52
CA LYS A 77 -3.44 15.93 0.20
C LYS A 77 -2.70 17.06 -0.49
N GLU A 78 -3.25 17.55 -1.61
CA GLU A 78 -2.76 18.76 -2.26
C GLU A 78 -2.77 19.91 -1.23
N GLY A 79 -1.59 20.47 -0.92
CA GLY A 79 -1.44 21.60 0.01
C GLY A 79 -0.72 21.34 1.35
N ALA A 80 -0.18 20.15 1.60
CA ALA A 80 0.78 19.96 2.70
C ALA A 80 2.18 20.49 2.27
N ALA A 81 2.36 21.81 2.37
CA ALA A 81 3.66 22.49 2.32
C ALA A 81 4.05 22.96 3.71
#